data_AF-A0A6N9GZD8-F1
#
_entry.id   AF-A0A6N9GZD8-F1
#
_cell.length_a   1.000
_cell.length_b   1.000
_cell.length_c   1.000
_cell.angle_alpha   90.00
_cell.angle_beta   90.00
_cell.angle_gamma   90.00
#
_symmetry.space_group_name_H-M   'P 1'
#
loop_
_entity.id
_entity.type
_entity.pdbx_description
1 polymer ?
#
loop_
_entity_poly.entity_id
_entity_poly.type
_entity_poly.pdbx_seq_one_letter_code
_entity_poly.pdbx_strand_id
1 'polypeptide(L)'
;MGLLEAFQLPGCRLWFHTGDHGPPHFHAGAVDAWEIRVYFLQDPPDYDESFAVRHVPMKMVREILRLAAAHRAALLDEWERSQDG
;
A
#
# COMPACT_ATOMS: atom_id res chain seq x y z
N MET A 1 4.07 12.99 1.25
CA MET A 1 4.08 11.65 0.60
C MET A 1 5.46 11.06 0.74
N GLY A 2 5.59 9.93 1.46
CA GLY A 2 6.84 9.17 1.60
C GLY A 2 6.78 7.87 0.81
N LEU A 3 7.84 7.50 0.10
CA LEU A 3 7.92 6.18 -0.54
C LEU A 3 7.98 5.12 0.56
N LEU A 4 7.30 3.99 0.33
CA LEU A 4 7.38 2.83 1.20
C LEU A 4 8.75 2.16 1.01
N GLU A 5 9.44 1.83 2.10
CA GLU A 5 10.78 1.25 2.09
C GLU A 5 10.77 -0.25 2.43
N ALA A 6 9.74 -0.72 3.16
CA ALA A 6 9.64 -2.08 3.67
C ALA A 6 9.78 -3.16 2.59
N PHE A 7 9.34 -2.86 1.35
CA PHE A 7 9.58 -3.66 0.16
C PHE A 7 9.36 -2.84 -1.12
N GLN A 8 9.80 -3.37 -2.26
CA GLN A 8 9.55 -2.80 -3.59
C GLN A 8 8.91 -3.86 -4.49
N LEU A 9 8.05 -3.42 -5.42
CA LEU A 9 7.40 -4.30 -6.39
C LEU A 9 7.52 -3.70 -7.80
N PRO A 10 8.33 -4.30 -8.71
CA PRO A 10 8.49 -3.78 -10.06
C PRO A 10 7.16 -3.59 -10.79
N GLY A 11 6.99 -2.42 -11.41
CA GLY A 11 5.74 -2.06 -12.10
C GLY A 11 4.65 -1.51 -11.17
N CYS A 12 4.94 -1.30 -9.89
CA CYS A 12 4.05 -0.67 -8.93
C CYS A 12 4.83 0.36 -8.09
N ARG A 13 4.23 1.51 -7.85
CA ARG A 13 4.70 2.49 -6.87
C ARG A 13 3.98 2.23 -5.55
N LEU A 14 4.72 2.28 -4.44
CA LEU A 14 4.20 2.10 -3.09
C LEU A 14 4.54 3.33 -2.24
N TRP A 15 3.57 3.87 -1.51
CA TRP A 15 3.79 5.08 -0.70
C TRP A 15 2.81 5.23 0.46
N PHE A 16 3.20 6.07 1.42
CA PHE A 16 2.34 6.60 2.48
C PHE A 16 1.90 8.04 2.15
N HIS A 17 0.62 8.31 2.31
CA HIS A 17 0.05 9.65 2.14
C HIS A 17 0.00 10.39 3.49
N THR A 18 0.89 11.36 3.67
CA THR A 18 0.92 12.29 4.83
C THR A 18 -0.37 13.09 4.84
N GLY A 19 -1.33 12.73 5.69
CA GLY A 19 -2.66 13.35 5.77
C GLY A 19 -3.83 12.41 5.48
N ASP A 20 -3.58 11.15 5.15
CA ASP A 20 -4.63 10.13 5.13
C ASP A 20 -4.82 9.55 6.54
N HIS A 21 -5.81 10.07 7.28
CA HIS A 21 -6.09 9.71 8.67
C HIS A 21 -6.89 8.40 8.83
N GLY A 22 -6.91 7.55 7.79
CA GLY A 22 -7.50 6.22 7.87
C GLY A 22 -6.74 5.28 8.83
N PRO A 23 -7.27 4.05 9.06
CA PRO A 23 -6.50 3.01 9.74
C PRO A 23 -5.19 2.72 8.97
N PRO A 24 -4.15 2.15 9.60
CA PRO A 24 -2.86 1.96 8.96
C PRO A 24 -2.95 1.25 7.60
N HIS A 25 -2.52 1.97 6.56
CA HIS A 25 -2.53 1.51 5.18
C HIS A 25 -1.40 2.18 4.40
N PHE A 26 -1.01 1.56 3.30
CA PHE A 26 -0.22 2.21 2.27
C PHE A 26 -1.00 2.22 0.96
N HIS A 27 -0.58 3.09 0.05
CA HIS A 27 -1.13 3.19 -1.29
C HIS A 27 -0.22 2.43 -2.25
N ALA A 28 -0.83 1.68 -3.15
CA ALA A 28 -0.15 0.99 -4.24
C ALA A 28 -0.79 1.39 -5.55
N GLY A 29 0.02 1.73 -6.55
CA GLY A 29 -0.52 2.26 -7.80
C GLY A 29 0.43 2.19 -8.97
N ALA A 30 -0.15 2.37 -10.15
CA ALA A 30 0.58 2.66 -11.37
C ALA A 30 0.13 4.04 -11.87
N VAL A 31 1.12 4.86 -12.24
CA VAL A 31 0.90 6.25 -12.68
C VAL A 31 -0.14 6.29 -13.79
N ASP A 32 -1.14 7.15 -13.62
CA ASP A 32 -2.26 7.37 -14.55
C ASP A 32 -3.06 6.11 -14.93
N ALA A 33 -3.03 5.06 -14.10
CA ALA A 33 -3.72 3.80 -14.38
C ALA A 33 -4.66 3.38 -13.25
N TRP A 34 -4.14 3.26 -12.02
CA TRP A 34 -4.91 2.80 -10.87
C TRP A 34 -4.15 3.03 -9.56
N GLU A 35 -4.90 3.04 -8.47
CA GLU A 35 -4.44 3.10 -7.09
C GLU A 35 -5.38 2.29 -6.20
N ILE A 36 -4.79 1.51 -5.30
CA ILE A 36 -5.47 0.79 -4.23
C ILE A 36 -4.90 1.21 -2.88
N ARG A 37 -5.72 1.17 -1.83
CA ARG A 37 -5.22 1.25 -0.45
C ARG A 37 -5.12 -0.14 0.11
N VAL A 38 -4.03 -0.42 0.81
CA VAL A 38 -3.73 -1.75 1.35
C VAL A 38 -3.71 -1.68 2.86
N TYR A 39 -4.70 -2.32 3.49
CA TYR A 39 -4.88 -2.40 4.93
C TYR A 39 -4.06 -3.55 5.51
N PHE A 40 -2.77 -3.30 5.67
CA PHE A 40 -1.79 -4.32 6.05
C PHE A 40 -1.91 -4.79 7.50
N LEU A 41 -2.75 -4.17 8.34
CA LEU A 41 -3.05 -4.64 9.70
C LEU A 41 -4.21 -5.64 9.77
N GLN A 42 -4.99 -5.83 8.70
CA GLN A 42 -6.01 -6.89 8.65
C GLN A 42 -5.38 -8.28 8.47
N ASP A 43 -6.05 -9.34 8.92
CA ASP A 43 -5.61 -10.72 8.73
C ASP A 43 -6.69 -11.58 8.05
N PRO A 44 -6.52 -11.94 6.76
CA PRO A 44 -5.41 -11.54 5.88
C PRO A 44 -5.45 -10.04 5.55
N PRO A 45 -4.34 -9.44 5.05
CA PRO A 45 -4.39 -8.07 4.53
C PRO A 45 -5.50 -7.90 3.50
N ASP A 46 -6.13 -6.73 3.53
CA ASP A 46 -7.23 -6.38 2.63
C ASP A 46 -6.90 -5.12 1.82
N TYR A 47 -7.72 -4.82 0.82
CA TYR A 47 -7.55 -3.63 -0.01
C TYR A 47 -8.88 -3.04 -0.47
N ASP A 48 -8.86 -1.75 -0.76
CA ASP A 48 -9.91 -1.06 -1.53
C ASP A 48 -9.33 -0.43 -2.79
N GLU A 49 -10.19 -0.12 -3.76
CA GLU A 49 -9.81 0.65 -4.93
C GLU A 49 -10.00 2.14 -4.64
N SER A 50 -8.90 2.90 -4.61
CA SER A 50 -8.90 4.36 -4.41
C SER A 50 -9.29 5.06 -5.72
N PHE A 51 -8.67 4.66 -6.82
CA PHE A 51 -9.12 5.02 -8.17
C PHE A 51 -8.69 3.97 -9.19
N ALA A 52 -9.45 3.82 -10.27
CA ALA A 52 -9.07 2.96 -11.39
C ALA A 52 -9.58 3.53 -12.72
N VAL A 53 -8.65 3.96 -13.58
CA VAL A 53 -8.96 4.25 -15.00
C VAL A 53 -8.62 3.05 -15.89
N ARG A 54 -7.82 2.11 -15.38
CA ARG A 54 -7.50 0.81 -15.97
C ARG A 54 -7.67 -0.29 -14.92
N HIS A 55 -7.86 -1.52 -15.38
CA HIS A 55 -7.95 -2.68 -14.49
C HIS A 55 -6.65 -2.90 -13.71
N VAL A 56 -6.77 -3.11 -12.40
CA VAL A 56 -5.67 -3.55 -11.53
C VAL A 56 -5.43 -5.05 -11.75
N PRO A 57 -4.26 -5.48 -12.24
CA PRO A 57 -4.03 -6.90 -12.48
C PRO A 57 -4.12 -7.71 -11.18
N MET A 58 -5.05 -8.66 -11.10
CA MET A 58 -5.27 -9.46 -9.88
C MET A 58 -4.02 -10.20 -9.38
N LYS A 59 -3.11 -10.60 -10.30
CA LYS A 59 -1.80 -11.17 -9.92
C LYS A 59 -0.93 -10.18 -9.14
N MET A 60 -0.97 -8.91 -9.53
CA MET A 60 -0.27 -7.82 -8.84
C MET A 60 -0.87 -7.61 -7.44
N VAL A 61 -2.20 -7.53 -7.35
CA VAL A 61 -2.90 -7.38 -6.06
C VAL A 61 -2.53 -8.50 -5.09
N ARG A 62 -2.57 -9.76 -5.54
CA ARG A 62 -2.20 -10.90 -4.69
C ARG A 62 -0.76 -10.82 -4.20
N GLU A 63 0.16 -10.38 -5.04
CA GLU A 63 1.56 -10.21 -4.65
C GLU A 63 1.75 -9.08 -3.65
N ILE A 64 1.03 -7.96 -3.82
CA ILE A 64 1.01 -6.85 -2.86
C ILE A 64 0.52 -7.33 -1.48
N LEU A 65 -0.60 -8.05 -1.43
CA LEU A 65 -1.15 -8.56 -0.15
C LEU A 65 -0.22 -9.58 0.52
N ARG A 66 0.43 -10.43 -0.28
CA ARG A 66 1.43 -11.40 0.22
C ARG A 66 2.63 -10.67 0.85
N LEU A 67 3.16 -9.64 0.18
CA LEU A 67 4.27 -8.84 0.70
C LEU A 67 3.84 -8.02 1.92
N ALA A 68 2.62 -7.46 1.91
CA ALA A 68 2.07 -6.76 3.07
C ALA A 68 1.99 -7.66 4.30
N ALA A 69 1.55 -8.90 4.14
CA ALA A 69 1.53 -9.88 5.23
C ALA A 69 2.96 -10.19 5.74
N ALA A 70 3.92 -10.40 4.83
CA ALA A 70 5.29 -10.76 5.17
C ALA A 70 6.08 -9.62 5.84
N HIS A 71 5.74 -8.36 5.55
CA HIS A 71 6.45 -7.18 6.03
C HIS A 71 5.65 -6.33 7.03
N ARG A 72 4.57 -6.89 7.61
CA ARG A 72 3.61 -6.16 8.47
C ARG A 72 4.25 -5.31 9.57
N ALA A 73 5.23 -5.85 10.29
CA ALA A 73 5.90 -5.12 11.37
C ALA A 73 6.66 -3.89 10.83
N ALA A 74 7.46 -4.08 9.77
CA ALA A 74 8.19 -2.98 9.14
C ALA A 74 7.26 -1.91 8.55
N LEU A 75 6.12 -2.32 7.99
CA LEU A 75 5.10 -1.40 7.48
C LEU A 75 4.46 -0.56 8.59
N LEU A 76 4.21 -1.15 9.75
CA LEU A 76 3.68 -0.42 10.90
C LEU A 76 4.68 0.63 11.38
N ASP A 77 5.94 0.24 11.57
CA ASP A 77 7.00 1.16 11.98
C ASP A 77 7.16 2.33 11.00
N GLU A 78 7.09 2.07 9.69
CA GLU A 78 7.15 3.12 8.65
C GLU A 78 5.91 4.01 8.64
N TRP A 79 4.73 3.41 8.77
CA TRP A 79 3.48 4.17 8.80
C TRP A 79 3.46 5.13 9.98
N GLU A 80 3.82 4.68 11.19
CA GLU A 80 3.89 5.53 12.39
C GLU A 80 4.84 6.71 12.18
N ARG A 81 6.05 6.47 11.65
CA ARG A 81 6.99 7.55 11.30
C ARG A 81 6.43 8.55 10.28
N SER A 82 5.58 8.09 9.37
CA SER A 82 4.93 8.94 8.36
C SER A 82 3.78 9.79 8.91
N GLN A 83 3.23 9.45 10.09
CA GLN A 83 2.15 10.20 10.74
C GLN A 83 2.67 11.33 11.65
N ASP A 84 3.88 11.19 12.19
CA ASP A 84 4.49 12.16 13.12
C ASP A 84 5.17 13.36 12.43
N GLY A 85 5.12 13.42 11.09
CA GLY A 85 5.83 14.40 10.25
C GLY A 85 4.99 15.52 9.66
#